data_AF-A0A086ZGM6-F1
#
_entry.id   AF-A0A086ZGM6-F1
#
_cell.length_a   1.000
_cell.length_b   1.000
_cell.length_c   1.000
_cell.angle_alpha   90.00
_cell.angle_beta   90.00
_cell.angle_gamma   90.00
#
_symmetry.space_group_name_H-M   'P 1'
#
loop_
_entity.id
_entity.type
_entity.pdbx_description
1 polymer ?
#
loop_
_entity_poly.entity_id
_entity_poly.type
_entity_poly.pdbx_seq_one_letter_code
_entity_poly.pdbx_strand_id
1 'polypeptide(L)'
;MFYISNKTIYERTKIQRICYYAAGITTNLIIFLLAWGLSFIVSSKFDPYLLRVVFQTNLILFVFNLYPFLFTDGFNILQELLEIYNLRRIVLGNFFKPQVIFKQSKVIFGYYIVVIVSWIFIVVKVCAIILKFI
;
A
#
# COMPACT_ATOMS: atom_id res chain seq x y z
N MET A 1 -9.74 -17.29 -2.43
CA MET A 1 -9.46 -15.86 -2.70
C MET A 1 -10.04 -15.56 -4.08
N PHE A 2 -11.27 -15.04 -4.15
CA PHE A 2 -11.94 -14.71 -5.42
C PHE A 2 -11.30 -13.46 -6.02
N TYR A 3 -10.38 -13.63 -6.98
CA TYR A 3 -9.89 -12.52 -7.79
C TYR A 3 -10.91 -12.28 -8.90
N ILE A 4 -11.87 -11.39 -8.67
CA ILE A 4 -12.74 -10.89 -9.75
C ILE A 4 -11.85 -10.01 -10.64
N SER A 5 -11.23 -10.62 -11.64
CA SER A 5 -10.49 -9.90 -12.67
C SER A 5 -11.50 -9.12 -13.51
N ASN A 6 -11.63 -7.83 -13.24
CA ASN A 6 -12.40 -6.95 -14.10
C ASN A 6 -11.58 -6.66 -15.37
N LYS A 7 -11.65 -7.57 -16.34
CA LYS A 7 -10.88 -7.52 -17.59
C LYS A 7 -11.04 -6.20 -18.36
N THR A 8 -12.18 -5.53 -18.20
CA THR A 8 -12.50 -4.24 -18.82
C THR A 8 -11.61 -3.08 -18.37
N ILE A 9 -10.87 -3.23 -17.25
CA ILE A 9 -9.97 -2.17 -16.77
C ILE A 9 -8.80 -1.96 -17.74
N TYR A 10 -8.30 -3.03 -18.38
CA TYR A 10 -7.18 -2.94 -19.32
C TYR A 10 -7.55 -2.28 -20.66
N GLU A 11 -8.85 -2.16 -20.95
CA GLU A 11 -9.38 -1.45 -22.13
C GLU A 11 -9.43 0.07 -21.90
N ARG A 12 -9.29 0.54 -20.66
CA ARG A 12 -9.34 1.96 -20.29
C ARG A 12 -7.98 2.64 -20.46
N THR A 13 -7.98 3.98 -20.52
CA THR A 13 -6.74 4.76 -20.62
C THR A 13 -5.92 4.67 -19.33
N LYS A 14 -4.59 4.88 -19.42
CA LYS A 14 -3.66 4.86 -18.27
C LYS A 14 -4.15 5.73 -17.11
N ILE A 15 -4.62 6.95 -17.41
CA ILE A 15 -5.14 7.88 -16.40
C ILE A 15 -6.38 7.29 -15.71
N GLN A 16 -7.31 6.71 -16.46
CA GLN A 16 -8.51 6.10 -15.88
C GLN A 16 -8.18 4.91 -14.99
N ARG A 17 -7.18 4.10 -15.35
CA ARG A 17 -6.71 2.99 -14.51
C ARG A 17 -6.08 3.50 -13.21
N ILE A 18 -5.21 4.52 -13.29
CA ILE A 18 -4.62 5.16 -12.10
C ILE A 18 -5.72 5.75 -11.21
N CYS A 19 -6.69 6.47 -11.76
CA CYS A 19 -7.81 7.01 -11.00
C CYS A 19 -8.65 5.91 -10.33
N TYR A 20 -8.86 4.78 -11.02
CA TYR A 20 -9.59 3.64 -10.46
C TYR A 20 -8.90 3.06 -9.22
N TYR A 21 -7.59 2.79 -9.31
CA TYR A 21 -6.81 2.31 -8.16
C TYR A 21 -6.71 3.39 -7.07
N ALA A 22 -6.53 4.66 -7.45
CA ALA A 22 -6.45 5.77 -6.51
C ALA A 22 -7.76 5.97 -5.72
N ALA A 23 -8.92 5.65 -6.30
CA ALA A 23 -10.20 5.80 -5.64
C ALA A 23 -10.27 5.06 -4.29
N GLY A 24 -9.81 3.80 -4.23
CA GLY A 24 -9.80 3.05 -2.97
C GLY A 24 -8.91 3.70 -1.90
N ILE A 25 -7.74 4.19 -2.30
CA ILE A 25 -6.79 4.89 -1.43
C ILE A 25 -7.40 6.21 -0.91
N THR A 26 -7.96 7.02 -1.81
CA THR A 26 -8.52 8.33 -1.45
C THR A 26 -9.78 8.18 -0.61
N THR A 27 -10.65 7.21 -0.89
CA THR A 27 -11.83 6.93 -0.05
C THR A 27 -11.43 6.56 1.38
N ASN A 28 -10.46 5.67 1.56
CA ASN A 28 -9.97 5.31 2.91
C ASN A 28 -9.39 6.54 3.64
N LEU A 29 -8.65 7.40 2.94
CA LEU A 29 -8.12 8.63 3.51
C LEU A 29 -9.24 9.60 3.93
N ILE A 30 -10.26 9.78 3.09
CA ILE A 30 -11.40 10.65 3.38
C ILE A 30 -12.17 10.13 4.61
N ILE A 31 -12.45 8.83 4.68
CA ILE A 31 -13.14 8.24 5.83
C ILE A 31 -12.32 8.42 7.10
N PHE A 32 -10.99 8.22 7.04
CA PHE A 32 -10.10 8.50 8.16
C PHE A 32 -10.23 9.94 8.63
N LEU A 33 -10.10 10.93 7.74
CA LEU A 33 -10.14 12.36 8.10
C LEU A 33 -11.49 12.77 8.69
N LEU A 34 -12.59 12.30 8.09
CA LEU A 34 -13.94 12.60 8.56
C LEU A 34 -14.22 11.97 9.93
N ALA A 35 -13.93 10.67 10.08
CA ALA A 35 -14.17 9.97 11.35
C ALA A 35 -13.25 10.48 12.47
N TRP A 36 -12.01 10.85 12.16
CA TRP A 36 -11.09 11.48 13.10
C TRP A 36 -11.60 12.87 13.52
N GLY A 37 -12.00 13.72 12.57
CA GLY A 37 -12.58 15.04 12.87
C GLY A 37 -13.86 14.95 13.71
N LEU A 38 -14.77 14.05 13.33
CA LEU A 38 -16.00 13.79 14.09
C LEU A 38 -15.72 13.27 15.50
N SER A 39 -14.65 12.49 15.69
CA SER A 39 -14.30 11.95 17.00
C SER A 39 -14.02 13.05 18.03
N PHE A 40 -13.40 14.17 17.63
CA PHE A 40 -13.18 15.31 18.54
C PHE A 40 -14.48 16.00 18.94
N ILE A 41 -15.41 16.13 18.00
CA ILE A 41 -16.70 16.76 18.25
C ILE A 41 -17.53 15.89 19.20
N VAL A 42 -17.61 14.58 18.92
CA VAL A 42 -18.41 13.63 19.70
C VAL A 42 -17.77 13.33 21.06
N SER A 43 -16.45 13.32 21.17
CA SER A 43 -15.73 13.09 22.43
C SER A 43 -16.08 14.10 23.52
N SER A 44 -16.60 15.27 23.15
CA SER A 44 -17.09 16.26 24.11
C SER A 44 -18.39 15.86 24.80
N LYS A 45 -19.13 14.88 24.26
CA LYS A 45 -20.48 14.47 24.73
C LYS A 45 -20.60 12.99 25.04
N PHE A 46 -19.85 12.12 24.35
CA PHE A 46 -19.93 10.65 24.48
C PHE A 46 -18.57 10.00 24.20
N ASP A 47 -18.38 8.74 24.60
CA ASP A 47 -17.20 7.96 24.22
C ASP A 47 -17.22 7.66 22.71
N PRO A 48 -16.26 8.17 21.91
CA PRO A 48 -16.21 7.95 20.47
C PRO A 48 -15.51 6.62 20.10
N TYR A 49 -15.71 5.53 20.87
CA TYR A 49 -15.03 4.25 20.64
C TYR A 49 -15.21 3.73 19.20
N LEU A 50 -16.43 3.70 18.69
CA LEU A 50 -16.69 3.24 17.32
C LEU A 50 -16.01 4.11 16.26
N LEU A 51 -16.01 5.43 16.45
CA LEU A 51 -15.30 6.36 15.56
C LEU A 51 -13.79 6.13 15.60
N ARG A 52 -13.23 5.82 16.79
CA ARG A 52 -11.82 5.43 16.95
C ARG A 52 -11.47 4.20 16.14
N VAL A 53 -12.29 3.15 16.22
CA VAL A 53 -12.09 1.94 15.41
C VAL A 53 -12.18 2.26 13.92
N VAL A 54 -13.15 3.06 13.50
CA VAL A 54 -13.35 3.43 12.08
C VAL A 54 -12.16 4.21 11.53
N PHE A 55 -11.71 5.28 12.18
CA PHE A 55 -10.59 6.05 11.63
C PHE A 55 -9.28 5.26 11.69
N GLN A 56 -9.05 4.45 12.73
CA GLN A 56 -7.84 3.63 12.83
C GLN A 56 -7.78 2.56 11.73
N THR A 57 -8.88 1.84 11.50
CA THR A 57 -8.93 0.82 10.45
C THR A 57 -8.77 1.42 9.05
N ASN A 58 -9.38 2.58 8.78
CA ASN A 58 -9.22 3.27 7.50
C ASN A 58 -7.81 3.84 7.30
N LEU A 59 -7.15 4.31 8.37
CA LEU A 59 -5.75 4.71 8.31
C LEU A 59 -4.85 3.51 7.99
N ILE A 60 -5.10 2.37 8.64
CA ILE A 60 -4.39 1.11 8.35
C ILE A 60 -4.60 0.75 6.88
N LEU A 61 -5.85 0.70 6.39
CA LEU A 61 -6.14 0.37 4.98
C LEU A 61 -5.49 1.35 4.00
N PHE A 62 -5.46 2.64 4.31
CA PHE A 62 -4.76 3.64 3.50
C PHE A 62 -3.26 3.36 3.42
N VAL A 63 -2.60 3.14 4.57
CA VAL A 63 -1.16 2.83 4.64
C VAL A 63 -0.85 1.51 3.93
N PHE A 64 -1.65 0.47 4.16
CA PHE A 64 -1.48 -0.83 3.50
C PHE A 64 -1.68 -0.70 1.99
N ASN A 65 -2.66 0.07 1.52
CA ASN A 65 -2.89 0.25 0.09
C ASN A 65 -1.78 1.02 -0.62
N LEU A 66 -1.09 1.92 0.08
CA LEU A 66 0.11 2.58 -0.43
C LEU A 66 1.35 1.69 -0.42
N TYR A 67 1.32 0.58 0.33
CA TYR A 67 2.47 -0.28 0.50
C TYR A 67 2.77 -1.05 -0.80
N PRO A 68 3.95 -0.83 -1.42
CA PRO A 68 4.21 -1.26 -2.80
C PRO A 68 4.55 -2.76 -2.94
N PHE A 69 4.48 -3.53 -1.85
CA PHE A 69 4.81 -4.96 -1.82
C PHE A 69 3.58 -5.88 -1.94
N LEU A 70 2.40 -5.40 -1.54
CA LEU A 70 1.16 -6.19 -1.56
C LEU A 70 0.42 -5.99 -2.89
N PHE A 71 -0.51 -6.88 -3.25
CA PHE A 71 -1.40 -6.70 -4.42
C PHE A 71 -2.41 -5.57 -4.13
N THR A 72 -1.88 -4.38 -3.90
CA THR A 72 -2.59 -3.20 -3.43
C THR A 72 -2.67 -2.18 -4.54
N ASP A 73 -3.61 -1.26 -4.39
CA ASP A 73 -3.86 -0.20 -5.35
C ASP A 73 -2.60 0.65 -5.60
N GLY A 74 -1.78 0.92 -4.58
CA GLY A 74 -0.54 1.68 -4.72
C GLY A 74 0.51 0.97 -5.57
N PHE A 75 0.59 -0.36 -5.50
CA PHE A 75 1.45 -1.12 -6.40
C PHE A 75 0.95 -1.06 -7.84
N ASN A 76 -0.36 -1.18 -8.06
CA ASN A 76 -0.94 -1.10 -9.41
C ASN A 76 -0.74 0.30 -10.02
N ILE A 77 -0.91 1.38 -9.23
CA ILE A 77 -0.58 2.74 -9.66
C ILE A 77 0.89 2.85 -10.05
N LEU A 78 1.79 2.28 -9.24
CA LEU A 78 3.22 2.29 -9.55
C LEU A 78 3.53 1.53 -10.84
N GLN A 79 2.89 0.38 -11.08
CA GLN A 79 3.06 -0.36 -12.34
C GLN A 79 2.58 0.43 -13.55
N GLU A 80 1.44 1.11 -13.44
CA GLU A 80 0.91 1.96 -14.50
C GLU A 80 1.81 3.17 -14.76
N LEU A 81 2.33 3.82 -13.71
CA LEU A 81 3.24 4.96 -13.83
C LEU A 81 4.56 4.57 -14.50
N LEU A 82 5.15 3.47 -14.07
CA LEU A 82 6.45 2.99 -14.56
C LEU A 82 6.36 2.20 -15.87
N GLU A 83 5.16 1.73 -16.23
CA GLU A 83 4.90 0.86 -17.39
C GLU A 83 5.62 -0.50 -17.31
N ILE A 84 5.88 -0.97 -16.09
CA ILE A 84 6.58 -2.24 -15.82
C ILE A 84 5.61 -3.21 -15.12
N TYR A 85 4.79 -3.90 -15.90
CA TYR A 85 3.76 -4.82 -15.39
C TYR A 85 4.34 -6.08 -14.73
N ASN A 86 5.61 -6.41 -14.99
CA ASN A 86 6.32 -7.54 -14.38
C ASN A 86 7.23 -7.14 -13.21
N LEU A 87 7.14 -5.90 -12.70
CA LEU A 87 8.07 -5.33 -11.71
C LEU A 87 8.30 -6.25 -10.51
N ARG A 88 7.22 -6.74 -9.90
CA ARG A 88 7.29 -7.68 -8.77
C ARG A 88 7.96 -8.99 -9.14
N ARG A 89 7.60 -9.58 -10.29
CA ARG A 89 8.16 -10.86 -10.73
C ARG A 89 9.67 -10.74 -10.96
N ILE A 90 10.11 -9.63 -11.54
CA ILE A 90 11.53 -9.33 -11.76
C ILE A 90 12.26 -9.20 -10.42
N VAL A 91 11.71 -8.42 -9.49
CA VAL A 91 12.33 -8.13 -8.19
C VAL A 91 12.35 -9.34 -7.26
N LEU A 92 11.26 -10.09 -7.16
CA LEU A 92 11.20 -11.30 -6.34
C LEU A 92 12.03 -12.44 -6.95
N GLY A 93 11.98 -12.62 -8.26
CA GLY A 93 12.75 -13.67 -8.95
C GLY A 93 14.26 -13.46 -8.88
N ASN A 94 14.71 -12.21 -8.71
CA ASN A 94 16.12 -11.84 -8.59
C ASN A 94 16.45 -11.25 -7.22
N PHE A 95 15.67 -11.56 -6.19
CA PHE A 95 15.79 -10.92 -4.87
C PHE A 95 17.21 -11.05 -4.28
N PHE A 96 17.83 -12.22 -4.41
CA PHE A 96 19.21 -12.46 -3.95
C PHE A 96 20.29 -12.06 -4.96
N LYS A 97 19.91 -11.48 -6.09
CA LYS A 97 20.81 -11.10 -7.20
C LYS A 97 20.64 -9.62 -7.57
N PRO A 98 20.97 -8.68 -6.66
CA PRO A 98 20.79 -7.24 -6.88
C PRO A 98 21.52 -6.73 -8.13
N GLN A 99 22.65 -7.33 -8.47
CA GLN A 99 23.43 -6.97 -9.65
C GLN A 99 22.65 -7.18 -10.96
N VAL A 100 21.80 -8.20 -11.02
CA VAL A 100 20.96 -8.47 -12.20
C VAL A 100 19.89 -7.39 -12.35
N ILE A 101 19.28 -6.99 -11.23
CA ILE A 101 18.26 -5.93 -11.19
C ILE A 101 18.86 -4.58 -11.60
N PHE A 102 20.04 -4.24 -11.05
CA PHE A 102 20.72 -3.00 -11.36
C PHE A 102 21.08 -2.86 -12.84
N LYS A 103 21.57 -3.95 -13.45
CA LYS A 103 21.89 -4.00 -14.88
C LYS A 103 20.66 -3.84 -15.77
N GLN A 104 19.48 -4.22 -15.29
CA GLN A 104 18.25 -4.17 -16.07
C GLN A 104 17.65 -2.77 -16.14
N SER A 105 17.54 -2.07 -15.01
CA SER A 105 17.06 -0.68 -14.98
C SER A 105 17.29 -0.05 -13.60
N LYS A 106 17.69 1.23 -13.60
CA LYS A 106 17.80 2.06 -12.39
C LYS A 106 16.46 2.19 -11.65
N VAL A 107 15.35 2.24 -12.39
CA VAL A 107 14.00 2.37 -11.83
C VAL A 107 13.60 1.09 -11.08
N ILE A 108 13.85 -0.07 -11.69
CA ILE A 108 13.55 -1.37 -11.07
C ILE A 108 14.44 -1.57 -9.83
N PHE A 109 15.70 -1.14 -9.90
CA PHE A 109 16.59 -1.17 -8.75
C PHE A 109 16.14 -0.24 -7.62
N GLY A 110 15.63 0.95 -7.93
CA GLY A 110 15.00 1.84 -6.95
C GLY A 110 13.82 1.17 -6.24
N TYR A 111 12.93 0.51 -6.99
CA TYR A 111 11.85 -0.28 -6.41
C TYR A 111 12.36 -1.43 -5.53
N TYR A 112 13.41 -2.14 -5.95
CA TYR A 112 14.06 -3.18 -5.15
C TYR A 112 14.58 -2.65 -3.80
N ILE A 113 15.21 -1.47 -3.78
CA ILE A 113 15.64 -0.81 -2.53
C ILE A 113 14.44 -0.52 -1.64
N VAL A 114 13.37 0.06 -2.19
CA VAL A 114 12.14 0.35 -1.42
C VAL A 114 11.58 -0.93 -0.80
N VAL A 115 11.56 -2.04 -1.56
CA VAL A 115 11.12 -3.35 -1.05
C VAL A 115 11.99 -3.81 0.11
N ILE A 116 13.32 -3.76 0.00
CA ILE A 116 14.22 -4.16 1.09
C ILE A 116 14.02 -3.31 2.34
N VAL A 117 14.04 -1.98 2.20
CA VAL A 117 13.88 -1.06 3.34
C VAL A 117 12.56 -1.33 4.05
N SER A 118 11.51 -1.59 3.26
CA SER A 118 10.19 -1.88 3.79
C SER A 118 10.14 -3.22 4.54
N TRP A 119 10.84 -4.25 4.07
CA TRP A 119 10.98 -5.54 4.76
C TRP A 119 11.77 -5.39 6.07
N ILE A 120 12.91 -4.71 6.03
CA ILE A 120 13.73 -4.45 7.22
C ILE A 120 12.89 -3.72 8.27
N PHE A 121 12.12 -2.70 7.87
CA PHE A 121 11.27 -1.96 8.78
C PHE A 121 10.23 -2.86 9.47
N ILE A 122 9.54 -3.73 8.72
CA ILE A 122 8.58 -4.69 9.28
C ILE A 122 9.26 -5.65 10.25
N VAL A 123 10.39 -6.25 9.85
CA VAL A 123 11.13 -7.20 10.68
C VAL A 123 11.57 -6.54 11.99
N VAL A 124 12.17 -5.34 11.92
CA VAL A 124 12.58 -4.58 13.10
C VAL A 124 11.40 -4.29 14.02
N LYS A 125 10.25 -3.86 13.48
CA LYS A 125 9.05 -3.60 14.27
C LYS A 125 8.51 -4.86 14.93
N VAL A 126 8.46 -5.99 14.22
CA VAL A 126 8.00 -7.27 14.77
C VAL A 126 8.95 -7.75 15.86
N CYS A 127 10.27 -7.73 15.63
CA CYS A 127 11.27 -8.08 16.65
C CYS A 127 11.15 -7.18 17.90
N ALA A 128 11.00 -5.86 17.72
CA ALA A 128 10.82 -4.94 18.83
C ALA A 128 9.54 -5.19 19.62
N ILE A 129 8.47 -5.67 18.97
CA ILE A 129 7.23 -6.07 19.65
C ILE A 129 7.46 -7.36 20.45
N ILE A 130 8.05 -8.39 19.83
CA ILE A 130 8.34 -9.68 20.49
C ILE A 130 9.22 -9.48 21.72
N LEU A 131 10.27 -8.65 21.61
CA LEU A 131 11.17 -8.34 22.73
C LEU A 131 10.49 -7.56 23.87
N LYS A 132 9.35 -6.92 23.65
CA LYS A 132 8.55 -6.31 24.74
C LYS A 132 7.70 -7.33 25.49
N PHE A 133 7.48 -8.51 24.92
CA PHE A 133 6.67 -9.58 25.50
C PHE A 133 7.51 -10.69 26.15
N ILE A 134 8.83 -10.66 25.97
CA ILE A 134 9.82 -11.50 26.66
C ILE A 134 10.35 -10.71 27.85
#